data_AF-A0A1V9ZKG2-F1
#
_entry.id   AF-A0A1V9ZKG2-F1
#
_cell.length_a   1.000
_cell.length_b   1.000
_cell.length_c   1.000
_cell.angle_alpha   90.00
_cell.angle_beta   90.00
_cell.angle_gamma   90.00
#
_symmetry.space_group_name_H-M   'P 1'
#
loop_
_entity.id
_entity.type
_entity.pdbx_description
1 polymer ?
#
loop_
_entity_poly.entity_id
_entity_poly.type
_entity_poly.pdbx_seq_one_letter_code
_entity_poly.pdbx_strand_id
1 'polypeptide(L)'
;MKTRQLEPLPQQCTISHQQFASQSAEELAVLRAIVVREACLDYLLSLAVTFPTPPADLLRALLQLRTASLDVVEAIALWRRILVRPMPFVWRGANYLLRLAHDGDFLAKSSQVAAALGCPLRRHNPFCTVPGLDMRHRARDVALAADLVLVIDTAEPSLPLRLHRAELLVLLEEEEHPIAAPGAAKDARWGLLVQREAEEVNRRRFGLEH
;
A
#
# COMPACT_ATOMS: atom_id res chain seq x y z
N MET A 1 5.11 53.16 9.82
CA MET A 1 5.51 51.89 10.45
C MET A 1 4.29 50.97 10.45
N LYS A 2 4.22 50.00 9.53
CA LYS A 2 3.11 49.04 9.42
C LYS A 2 3.52 47.74 10.11
N THR A 3 2.81 47.40 11.18
CA THR A 3 2.89 46.13 11.90
C THR A 3 2.50 44.99 10.94
N ARG A 4 3.47 44.16 10.54
CA ARG A 4 3.21 42.89 9.87
C ARG A 4 2.56 41.95 10.89
N GLN A 5 1.25 41.73 10.76
CA GLN A 5 0.59 40.62 11.43
C GLN A 5 1.18 39.33 10.84
N LEU A 6 1.75 38.50 11.71
CA LEU A 6 2.14 37.14 11.38
C LEU A 6 0.85 36.35 11.14
N GLU A 7 0.64 35.92 9.90
CA GLU A 7 -0.41 34.96 9.60
C GLU A 7 -0.15 33.66 10.39
N PRO A 8 -1.17 33.05 11.00
CA PRO A 8 -1.01 31.77 11.66
C PRO A 8 -0.64 30.71 10.60
N LEU A 9 0.41 29.94 10.89
CA LEU A 9 0.83 28.80 10.09
C LEU A 9 -0.37 27.89 9.81
N PRO A 10 -0.48 27.30 8.60
CA PRO A 10 -1.53 26.34 8.30
C PRO A 10 -1.49 25.24 9.36
N GLN A 11 -2.64 25.01 9.99
CA GLN A 11 -2.84 24.02 11.04
C GLN A 11 -2.21 22.71 10.58
N GLN A 12 -1.08 22.36 11.18
CA GLN A 12 -0.54 21.02 11.09
C GLN A 12 -1.66 20.09 11.54
N CYS A 13 -2.08 19.19 10.65
CA CYS A 13 -3.06 18.16 10.96
C CYS A 13 -2.46 17.28 12.05
N THR A 14 -2.65 17.72 13.29
CA THR A 14 -2.18 17.06 14.49
C THR A 14 -3.20 15.97 14.68
N ILE A 15 -2.83 14.73 14.34
CA ILE A 15 -3.71 13.59 14.59
C ILE A 15 -3.96 13.58 16.10
N SER A 16 -5.21 13.82 16.48
CA SER A 16 -5.66 13.76 17.87
C SER A 16 -5.79 12.29 18.28
N HIS A 17 -4.67 11.62 18.50
CA HIS A 17 -4.55 10.19 18.81
C HIS A 17 -5.18 9.71 20.13
N GLN A 18 -5.96 10.55 20.84
CA GLN A 18 -6.37 10.26 22.22
C GLN A 18 -7.73 10.86 22.60
N GLN A 19 -8.70 10.92 21.68
CA GLN A 19 -10.00 11.49 22.08
C GLN A 19 -10.88 10.50 22.87
N PHE A 20 -10.75 9.18 22.71
CA PHE A 20 -11.58 8.22 23.47
C PHE A 20 -10.87 6.88 23.74
N ALA A 21 -10.87 6.43 25.01
CA ALA A 21 -10.35 5.13 25.41
C ALA A 21 -11.09 3.93 24.75
N SER A 22 -12.32 4.15 24.27
CA SER A 22 -13.12 3.16 23.53
C SER A 22 -12.72 3.02 22.05
N GLN A 23 -11.81 3.84 21.52
CA GLN A 23 -11.33 3.80 20.14
C GLN A 23 -9.93 3.18 20.01
N SER A 24 -9.30 2.84 21.14
CA SER A 24 -7.90 2.43 21.15
C SER A 24 -7.68 1.03 20.57
N ALA A 25 -8.67 0.13 20.62
CA ALA A 25 -8.48 -1.27 20.21
C ALA A 25 -8.45 -1.43 18.68
N GLU A 26 -9.41 -0.81 17.98
CA GLU A 26 -9.52 -0.81 16.52
C GLU A 26 -8.39 0.03 15.90
N GLU A 27 -8.08 1.21 16.47
CA GLU A 27 -6.93 2.00 16.02
C GLU A 27 -5.63 1.21 16.19
N LEU A 28 -5.42 0.53 17.33
CA LEU A 28 -4.25 -0.32 17.53
C LEU A 28 -4.23 -1.51 16.57
N ALA A 29 -5.38 -2.05 16.17
CA ALA A 29 -5.44 -3.08 15.14
C ALA A 29 -4.95 -2.56 13.78
N VAL A 30 -5.37 -1.35 13.39
CA VAL A 30 -4.85 -0.68 12.19
C VAL A 30 -3.34 -0.47 12.28
N LEU A 31 -2.84 0.07 13.40
CA LEU A 31 -1.42 0.33 13.59
C LEU A 31 -0.58 -0.96 13.51
N ARG A 32 -1.05 -2.06 14.11
CA ARG A 32 -0.39 -3.37 14.02
C ARG A 32 -0.36 -3.88 12.58
N ALA A 33 -1.48 -3.82 11.87
CA ALA A 33 -1.56 -4.25 10.48
C ALA A 33 -0.59 -3.43 9.60
N ILE A 34 -0.53 -2.11 9.81
CA ILE A 34 0.40 -1.21 9.11
C ILE A 34 1.85 -1.64 9.36
N VAL A 35 2.24 -1.84 10.61
CA VAL A 35 3.62 -2.24 10.96
C VAL A 35 4.00 -3.56 10.30
N VAL A 36 3.11 -4.56 10.32
CA VAL A 36 3.34 -5.86 9.65
C VAL A 36 3.53 -5.65 8.15
N ARG A 37 2.67 -4.85 7.50
CA ARG A 37 2.78 -4.57 6.06
C ARG A 37 4.07 -3.86 5.69
N GLU A 38 4.48 -2.84 6.44
CA GLU A 38 5.74 -2.13 6.19
C GLU A 38 6.95 -3.08 6.34
N ALA A 39 6.92 -3.99 7.31
CA ALA A 39 7.95 -5.02 7.43
C ALA A 39 7.96 -5.98 6.23
N CYS A 40 6.79 -6.37 5.70
CA CYS A 40 6.69 -7.18 4.48
C CYS A 40 7.28 -6.45 3.25
N LEU A 41 7.04 -5.14 3.12
CA LEU A 41 7.60 -4.31 2.04
C LEU A 41 9.12 -4.27 2.11
N ASP A 42 9.67 -4.01 3.30
CA ASP A 42 11.12 -3.92 3.51
C ASP A 42 11.80 -5.29 3.31
N TYR A 43 11.16 -6.37 3.78
CA TYR A 43 11.64 -7.73 3.55
C TYR A 43 11.64 -8.09 2.05
N LEU A 44 10.54 -7.83 1.35
CA LEU A 44 10.44 -8.09 -0.09
C LEU A 44 11.45 -7.26 -0.88
N LEU A 45 11.68 -6.00 -0.51
CA LEU A 45 12.74 -5.18 -1.09
C LEU A 45 14.11 -5.81 -0.88
N SER A 46 14.42 -6.29 0.32
CA SER A 46 15.70 -6.93 0.64
C SER A 46 15.98 -8.16 -0.24
N LEU A 47 14.93 -8.94 -0.55
CA LEU A 47 14.99 -10.05 -1.49
C LEU A 47 15.15 -9.56 -2.92
N ALA A 48 14.35 -8.58 -3.35
CA ALA A 48 14.36 -8.06 -4.72
C ALA A 48 15.71 -7.44 -5.13
N VAL A 49 16.48 -6.92 -4.16
CA VAL A 49 17.83 -6.35 -4.38
C VAL A 49 18.98 -7.35 -4.20
N THR A 50 18.70 -8.58 -3.76
CA THR A 50 19.71 -9.61 -3.56
C THR A 50 19.75 -10.53 -4.77
N PHE A 51 20.86 -10.56 -5.51
CA PHE A 51 20.97 -11.33 -6.76
C PHE A 51 22.01 -12.45 -6.64
N PRO A 52 21.64 -13.73 -6.83
CA PRO A 52 20.29 -14.25 -7.12
C PRO A 52 19.47 -14.50 -5.83
N THR A 53 18.16 -14.27 -5.90
CA THR A 53 17.21 -14.74 -4.88
C THR A 53 16.41 -15.94 -5.40
N PRO A 54 16.19 -16.98 -4.58
CA PRO A 54 15.32 -18.09 -4.95
C PRO A 54 13.89 -17.62 -5.30
N PRO A 55 13.31 -18.03 -6.44
CA PRO A 55 11.96 -17.61 -6.83
C PRO A 55 10.89 -17.93 -5.77
N ALA A 56 11.02 -19.05 -5.06
CA ALA A 56 10.09 -19.46 -4.02
C ALA A 56 10.02 -18.45 -2.85
N ASP A 57 11.14 -17.82 -2.49
CA ASP A 57 11.19 -16.85 -1.40
C ASP A 57 10.56 -15.52 -1.81
N LEU A 58 10.77 -15.08 -3.06
CA LEU A 58 10.09 -13.91 -3.64
C LEU A 58 8.57 -14.13 -3.70
N LEU A 59 8.13 -15.29 -4.18
CA LEU A 59 6.71 -15.61 -4.26
C LEU A 59 6.07 -15.67 -2.86
N ARG A 60 6.76 -16.25 -1.87
CA ARG A 60 6.30 -16.25 -0.48
C ARG A 60 6.17 -14.83 0.07
N ALA A 61 7.18 -13.99 -0.15
CA ALA A 61 7.17 -12.60 0.31
C ALA A 61 6.06 -11.77 -0.36
N LEU A 62 5.78 -11.99 -1.64
CA LEU A 62 4.65 -11.36 -2.35
C LEU A 62 3.30 -11.77 -1.76
N LEU A 63 3.11 -13.05 -1.44
CA LEU A 63 1.90 -13.53 -0.78
C LEU A 63 1.75 -12.95 0.63
N GLN A 64 2.85 -12.82 1.39
CA GLN A 64 2.84 -12.17 2.70
C GLN A 64 2.47 -10.68 2.59
N LEU A 65 3.02 -9.97 1.61
CA LEU A 65 2.66 -8.58 1.35
C LEU A 65 1.20 -8.44 0.95
N ARG A 66 0.68 -9.32 0.08
CA ARG A 66 -0.73 -9.35 -0.31
C ARG A 66 -1.65 -9.50 0.91
N THR A 67 -1.37 -10.47 1.78
CA THR A 67 -2.16 -10.67 3.00
C THR A 67 -2.07 -9.47 3.93
N ALA A 68 -0.87 -8.93 4.17
CA ALA A 68 -0.70 -7.76 5.03
C ALA A 68 -1.36 -6.49 4.47
N SER A 69 -1.36 -6.30 3.15
CA SER A 69 -2.13 -5.24 2.47
C SER A 69 -3.63 -5.40 2.71
N LEU A 70 -4.15 -6.61 2.57
CA LEU A 70 -5.55 -6.91 2.84
C LEU A 70 -5.92 -6.64 4.30
N ASP A 71 -5.11 -7.11 5.25
CA ASP A 71 -5.33 -6.92 6.69
C ASP A 71 -5.37 -5.43 7.06
N VAL A 72 -4.54 -4.58 6.43
CA VAL A 72 -4.59 -3.13 6.64
C VAL A 72 -5.90 -2.54 6.17
N VAL A 73 -6.31 -2.84 4.93
CA VAL A 73 -7.56 -2.28 4.39
C VAL A 73 -8.75 -2.73 5.22
N GLU A 74 -8.78 -4.00 5.64
CA GLU A 74 -9.82 -4.53 6.51
C GLU A 74 -9.85 -3.86 7.88
N ALA A 75 -8.70 -3.70 8.52
CA ALA A 75 -8.60 -3.00 9.80
C ALA A 75 -9.06 -1.55 9.69
N ILE A 76 -8.67 -0.83 8.64
CA ILE A 76 -9.08 0.57 8.43
C ILE A 76 -10.59 0.66 8.22
N ALA A 77 -11.19 -0.24 7.44
CA ALA A 77 -12.64 -0.22 7.25
C ALA A 77 -13.39 -0.56 8.54
N LEU A 78 -12.92 -1.53 9.33
CA LEU A 78 -13.50 -1.83 10.65
C LEU A 78 -13.39 -0.64 11.60
N TRP A 79 -12.25 0.03 11.65
CA TRP A 79 -12.06 1.25 12.42
C TRP A 79 -12.99 2.39 11.93
N ARG A 80 -13.22 2.53 10.63
CA ARG A 80 -14.17 3.53 10.11
C ARG A 80 -15.62 3.27 10.53
N ARG A 81 -16.03 2.02 10.75
CA ARG A 81 -17.41 1.66 11.14
C ARG A 81 -17.80 2.20 12.52
N ILE A 82 -16.83 2.46 13.40
CA ILE A 82 -17.10 3.01 14.74
C ILE A 82 -17.12 4.54 14.76
N LEU A 83 -16.82 5.20 13.63
CA LEU A 83 -16.80 6.66 13.53
C LEU A 83 -18.16 7.20 13.09
N VAL A 84 -18.57 8.32 13.68
CA VAL A 84 -19.80 9.04 13.27
C VAL A 84 -19.70 9.49 11.82
N ARG A 85 -18.50 9.85 11.37
CA ARG A 85 -18.19 10.18 9.98
C ARG A 85 -16.91 9.43 9.59
N PRO A 86 -16.92 8.62 8.52
CA PRO A 86 -15.69 8.03 8.00
C PRO A 86 -14.67 9.11 7.67
N MET A 87 -13.42 8.90 8.10
CA MET A 87 -12.30 9.77 7.79
C MET A 87 -11.08 8.94 7.33
N PRO A 88 -10.14 9.57 6.59
CA PRO A 88 -8.82 8.99 6.30
C PRO A 88 -8.09 8.51 7.55
N PHE A 89 -7.51 7.31 7.48
CA PHE A 89 -6.54 6.90 8.49
C PHE A 89 -5.18 7.51 8.13
N VAL A 90 -4.71 8.45 8.95
CA VAL A 90 -3.45 9.17 8.70
C VAL A 90 -2.31 8.48 9.44
N TRP A 91 -1.24 8.12 8.73
CA TRP A 91 -0.02 7.56 9.30
C TRP A 91 1.18 8.34 8.82
N ARG A 92 2.00 8.83 9.77
CA ARG A 92 3.13 9.74 9.50
C ARG A 92 2.75 10.91 8.58
N GLY A 93 1.57 11.48 8.79
CA GLY A 93 1.08 12.67 8.06
C GLY A 93 0.48 12.39 6.68
N ALA A 94 0.34 11.13 6.25
CA ALA A 94 -0.27 10.77 4.97
C ALA A 94 -1.47 9.84 5.15
N ASN A 95 -2.48 9.98 4.28
CA ASN A 95 -3.56 8.99 4.16
C ASN A 95 -2.96 7.65 3.75
N TYR A 96 -3.08 6.64 4.62
CA TYR A 96 -2.39 5.38 4.41
C TYR A 96 -2.96 4.57 3.24
N LEU A 97 -4.27 4.61 3.00
CA LEU A 97 -4.88 3.88 1.88
C LEU A 97 -4.40 4.41 0.52
N LEU A 98 -4.32 5.74 0.37
CA LEU A 98 -3.75 6.36 -0.83
C LEU A 98 -2.28 5.99 -1.00
N ARG A 99 -1.50 5.95 0.08
CA ARG A 99 -0.09 5.54 -0.02
C ARG A 99 0.04 4.07 -0.41
N LEU A 100 -0.76 3.21 0.22
CA LEU A 100 -0.78 1.76 -0.03
C LEU A 100 -1.00 1.46 -1.51
N ALA A 101 -1.81 2.26 -2.21
CA ALA A 101 -2.04 2.12 -3.65
C ALA A 101 -0.76 2.23 -4.51
N HIS A 102 0.25 2.97 -4.04
CA HIS A 102 1.44 3.34 -4.83
C HIS A 102 2.77 2.86 -4.24
N ASP A 103 2.88 2.58 -2.94
CA ASP A 103 4.15 2.24 -2.29
C ASP A 103 4.73 0.88 -2.71
N GLY A 104 3.93 0.01 -3.33
CA GLY A 104 4.39 -1.23 -3.96
C GLY A 104 4.91 -1.05 -5.39
N ASP A 105 4.83 0.16 -5.98
CA ASP A 105 5.12 0.38 -7.40
C ASP A 105 6.54 0.00 -7.80
N PHE A 106 7.51 0.10 -6.89
CA PHE A 106 8.89 -0.27 -7.16
C PHE A 106 9.02 -1.72 -7.65
N LEU A 107 8.15 -2.62 -7.19
CA LEU A 107 8.14 -4.02 -7.62
C LEU A 107 7.90 -4.20 -9.12
N ALA A 108 7.23 -3.26 -9.78
CA ALA A 108 7.03 -3.26 -11.23
C ALA A 108 8.34 -3.12 -12.03
N LYS A 109 9.46 -2.77 -11.38
CA LYS A 109 10.81 -2.69 -11.98
C LYS A 109 11.72 -3.85 -11.64
N SER A 110 11.34 -4.73 -10.70
CA SER A 110 12.21 -5.84 -10.31
C SER A 110 12.21 -6.94 -11.38
N SER A 111 13.39 -7.22 -11.92
CA SER A 111 13.60 -8.31 -12.89
C SER A 111 13.43 -9.67 -12.23
N GLN A 112 13.86 -9.82 -10.97
CA GLN A 112 13.70 -11.06 -10.21
C GLN A 112 12.23 -11.37 -9.90
N VAL A 113 11.45 -10.36 -9.51
CA VAL A 113 10.01 -10.52 -9.28
C VAL A 113 9.30 -10.90 -10.58
N ALA A 114 9.62 -10.22 -11.68
CA ALA A 114 9.04 -10.56 -12.98
C ALA A 114 9.41 -11.98 -13.44
N ALA A 115 10.65 -12.42 -13.20
CA ALA A 115 11.09 -13.76 -13.50
C ALA A 115 10.40 -14.82 -12.62
N ALA A 116 10.24 -14.55 -11.32
CA ALA A 116 9.59 -15.47 -10.38
C ALA A 116 8.09 -15.65 -10.68
N LEU A 117 7.40 -14.59 -11.09
CA LEU A 117 5.98 -14.62 -11.47
C LEU A 117 5.75 -15.07 -12.92
N GLY A 118 6.80 -15.10 -13.75
CA GLY A 118 6.68 -15.28 -15.20
C GLY A 118 6.07 -14.09 -15.95
N CYS A 119 5.76 -13.00 -15.26
CA CYS A 119 5.25 -11.76 -15.85
C CYS A 119 5.56 -10.54 -14.95
N PRO A 120 5.66 -9.33 -15.51
CA PRO A 120 5.89 -8.13 -14.71
C PRO A 120 4.63 -7.73 -13.93
N LEU A 121 4.81 -7.35 -12.67
CA LEU A 121 3.75 -6.68 -11.91
C LEU A 121 3.46 -5.30 -12.50
N ARG A 122 2.18 -4.92 -12.49
CA ARG A 122 1.76 -3.56 -12.84
C ARG A 122 2.00 -2.62 -11.66
N ARG A 123 2.25 -1.36 -11.97
CA ARG A 123 2.08 -0.27 -10.99
C ARG A 123 0.62 -0.18 -10.57
N HIS A 124 0.38 0.47 -9.45
CA HIS A 124 -0.94 0.64 -8.85
C HIS A 124 -1.57 -0.73 -8.55
N ASN A 125 -0.81 -1.56 -7.82
CA ASN A 125 -1.18 -2.94 -7.52
C ASN A 125 -0.84 -3.31 -6.06
N PRO A 126 -1.56 -2.74 -5.09
CA PRO A 126 -1.27 -2.93 -3.66
C PRO A 126 -1.36 -4.38 -3.17
N PHE A 127 -2.08 -5.23 -3.89
CA PHE A 127 -2.33 -6.62 -3.55
C PHE A 127 -1.49 -7.62 -4.36
N CYS A 128 -0.54 -7.11 -5.16
CA CYS A 128 0.32 -7.91 -6.03
C CYS A 128 -0.50 -8.91 -6.89
N THR A 129 -1.64 -8.48 -7.41
CA THR A 129 -2.50 -9.33 -8.26
C THR A 129 -1.88 -9.56 -9.62
N VAL A 130 -2.05 -10.76 -10.16
CA VAL A 130 -1.54 -11.18 -11.45
C VAL A 130 -2.72 -11.40 -12.40
N PRO A 131 -2.78 -10.66 -13.54
CA PRO A 131 -3.89 -10.79 -14.48
C PRO A 131 -4.08 -12.22 -14.98
N GLY A 132 -5.27 -12.78 -14.79
CA GLY A 132 -5.60 -14.14 -15.24
C GLY A 132 -5.29 -15.25 -14.24
N LEU A 133 -4.56 -14.95 -13.15
CA LEU A 133 -4.49 -15.80 -11.96
C LEU A 133 -5.44 -15.30 -10.87
N ASP A 134 -5.47 -13.99 -10.67
CA ASP A 134 -6.43 -13.33 -9.81
C ASP A 134 -7.67 -12.90 -10.63
N MET A 135 -8.84 -12.92 -9.99
CA MET A 135 -10.08 -12.50 -10.63
C MET A 135 -9.94 -11.07 -11.17
N ARG A 136 -10.19 -10.90 -12.48
CA ARG A 136 -10.20 -9.57 -13.11
C ARG A 136 -11.47 -8.84 -12.73
N HIS A 137 -11.48 -8.16 -11.58
CA HIS A 137 -12.54 -7.22 -11.31
C HIS A 137 -12.17 -5.88 -11.92
N ARG A 138 -12.43 -5.71 -13.22
CA ARG A 138 -12.56 -4.35 -13.75
C ARG A 138 -13.78 -3.76 -13.06
N ALA A 139 -13.55 -2.92 -12.06
CA ALA A 139 -14.57 -2.11 -11.43
C ALA A 139 -15.33 -1.36 -12.54
N ARG A 140 -16.53 -1.82 -12.86
CA ARG A 140 -17.48 -1.07 -13.69
C ARG A 140 -18.50 -0.33 -12.84
N ASP A 141 -18.61 -0.62 -11.54
CA ASP A 141 -19.61 0.00 -10.69
C ASP A 141 -19.01 0.45 -9.35
N VAL A 142 -18.23 1.54 -9.39
CA VAL A 142 -17.87 2.35 -8.21
C VAL A 142 -19.12 2.72 -7.41
N ALA A 143 -20.26 2.89 -8.09
CA ALA A 143 -21.57 3.15 -7.48
C ALA A 143 -22.04 2.06 -6.50
N LEU A 144 -21.57 0.82 -6.62
CA LEU A 144 -21.87 -0.28 -5.69
C LEU A 144 -21.03 -0.25 -4.41
N ALA A 145 -19.90 0.47 -4.41
CA ALA A 145 -18.98 0.52 -3.29
C ALA A 145 -19.32 1.62 -2.25
N ALA A 146 -20.24 2.54 -2.59
CA ALA A 146 -20.65 3.67 -1.74
C ALA A 146 -21.24 3.23 -0.38
N ASP A 147 -21.76 2.01 -0.26
CA ASP A 147 -22.18 1.44 1.03
C ASP A 147 -21.00 0.78 1.76
N LEU A 148 -20.07 1.61 2.26
CA LEU A 148 -18.88 1.18 3.03
C LEU A 148 -19.19 0.19 4.18
N VAL A 149 -20.40 0.28 4.74
CA VAL A 149 -20.90 -0.56 5.85
C VAL A 149 -21.16 -2.02 5.44
N LEU A 150 -21.34 -2.29 4.14
CA LEU A 150 -21.60 -3.63 3.58
C LEU A 150 -20.35 -4.29 2.97
N VAL A 151 -19.24 -3.56 2.85
CA VAL A 151 -18.09 -4.01 2.05
C VAL A 151 -17.21 -5.02 2.77
N ILE A 152 -17.15 -5.01 4.11
CA ILE A 152 -16.28 -5.94 4.87
C ILE A 152 -17.12 -6.84 5.78
N ASP A 153 -17.25 -8.09 5.34
CA ASP A 153 -17.71 -9.21 6.15
C ASP A 153 -16.48 -9.97 6.68
N THR A 154 -16.23 -9.88 7.99
CA THR A 154 -15.12 -10.61 8.64
C THR A 154 -15.32 -12.13 8.60
N ALA A 155 -16.54 -12.60 8.35
CA ALA A 155 -16.82 -14.02 8.18
C ALA A 155 -16.59 -14.50 6.73
N GLU A 156 -16.28 -13.61 5.78
CA GLU A 156 -16.04 -13.95 4.38
C GLU A 156 -14.83 -14.87 4.24
N PRO A 157 -14.99 -16.15 3.84
CA PRO A 157 -13.85 -17.06 3.68
C PRO A 157 -13.16 -16.89 2.31
N SER A 158 -13.83 -16.26 1.33
CA SER A 158 -13.33 -16.15 -0.04
C SER A 158 -12.27 -15.06 -0.17
N LEU A 159 -10.99 -15.46 -0.25
CA LEU A 159 -9.88 -14.54 -0.49
C LEU A 159 -10.07 -13.68 -1.76
N PRO A 160 -10.51 -14.21 -2.92
CA PRO A 160 -10.75 -13.38 -4.10
C PRO A 160 -11.79 -12.27 -3.88
N LEU A 161 -12.84 -12.55 -3.10
CA LEU A 161 -13.88 -11.57 -2.79
C LEU A 161 -13.39 -10.52 -1.79
N ARG A 162 -12.61 -10.94 -0.78
CA ARG A 162 -11.95 -10.03 0.16
C ARG A 162 -11.00 -9.06 -0.55
N LEU A 163 -10.15 -9.58 -1.45
CA LEU A 163 -9.26 -8.75 -2.28
C LEU A 163 -10.03 -7.77 -3.15
N HIS A 164 -11.12 -8.23 -3.78
CA HIS A 164 -11.97 -7.36 -4.60
C HIS A 164 -12.56 -6.20 -3.80
N ARG A 165 -13.12 -6.51 -2.61
CA ARG A 165 -13.69 -5.51 -1.69
C ARG A 165 -12.62 -4.51 -1.24
N ALA A 166 -11.42 -4.98 -0.92
CA ALA A 166 -10.31 -4.14 -0.54
C ALA A 166 -9.84 -3.22 -1.69
N GLU A 167 -9.81 -3.71 -2.93
CA GLU A 167 -9.51 -2.92 -4.13
C GLU A 167 -10.54 -1.81 -4.34
N LEU A 168 -11.85 -2.11 -4.19
CA LEU A 168 -12.90 -1.09 -4.28
C LEU A 168 -12.74 0.00 -3.22
N LEU A 169 -12.37 -0.35 -1.98
CA LEU A 169 -12.15 0.63 -0.92
C LEU A 169 -10.97 1.55 -1.22
N VAL A 170 -9.88 1.01 -1.78
CA VAL A 170 -8.73 1.82 -2.20
C VAL A 170 -9.12 2.76 -3.34
N LEU A 171 -9.85 2.27 -4.35
CA LEU A 171 -10.32 3.08 -5.47
C LEU A 171 -11.24 4.22 -5.02
N LEU A 172 -12.19 3.95 -4.12
CA LEU A 172 -13.04 4.98 -3.54
C LEU A 172 -12.24 6.06 -2.82
N GLU A 173 -11.21 5.66 -2.06
CA GLU A 173 -10.35 6.61 -1.36
C GLU A 173 -9.68 7.58 -2.34
N GLU A 174 -9.20 7.07 -3.48
CA GLU A 174 -8.55 7.84 -4.52
C GLU A 174 -9.50 8.81 -5.23
N GLU A 175 -10.75 8.41 -5.41
CA GLU A 175 -11.79 9.26 -6.00
C GLU A 175 -12.25 10.38 -5.04
N GLU A 176 -12.39 10.07 -3.75
CA GLU A 176 -12.77 11.05 -2.72
C GLU A 176 -11.65 12.04 -2.42
N HIS A 177 -10.39 11.59 -2.53
CA HIS A 177 -9.20 12.38 -2.20
C HIS A 177 -8.24 12.43 -3.41
N PRO A 178 -8.65 13.07 -4.52
CA PRO A 178 -7.82 13.16 -5.70
C PRO A 178 -6.51 13.86 -5.36
N ILE A 179 -5.40 13.16 -5.57
CA ILE A 179 -4.06 13.71 -5.34
C ILE A 179 -3.89 14.90 -6.28
N ALA A 180 -3.77 16.12 -5.73
CA ALA A 180 -3.33 17.27 -6.50
C ALA A 180 -1.93 16.96 -7.04
N ALA A 181 -1.81 16.79 -8.37
CA ALA A 181 -0.62 16.50 -9.19
C ALA A 181 0.61 15.93 -8.44
N PRO A 182 1.10 14.72 -8.77
CA PRO A 182 2.02 13.96 -7.92
C PRO A 182 3.34 14.71 -7.69
N GLY A 183 3.42 15.43 -6.58
CA GLY A 183 4.63 15.55 -5.78
C GLY A 183 4.88 14.21 -5.11
N ALA A 184 5.00 13.13 -5.90
CA ALA A 184 5.35 11.81 -5.40
C ALA A 184 6.71 11.97 -4.73
N ALA A 185 6.72 12.02 -3.39
CA ALA A 185 7.92 11.77 -2.64
C ALA A 185 8.45 10.44 -3.21
N LYS A 186 9.53 10.51 -3.99
CA LYS A 186 10.10 9.35 -4.66
C LYS A 186 10.37 8.33 -3.56
N ASP A 187 9.60 7.25 -3.57
CA ASP A 187 9.78 6.18 -2.59
C ASP A 187 11.25 5.78 -2.62
N ALA A 188 11.93 5.86 -1.48
CA ALA A 188 13.35 5.52 -1.36
C ALA A 188 13.61 4.08 -1.83
N ARG A 189 12.62 3.19 -1.66
CA ARG A 189 12.66 1.80 -2.14
C ARG A 189 12.80 1.72 -3.66
N TRP A 190 12.12 2.63 -4.39
CA TRP A 190 12.25 2.73 -5.84
C TRP A 190 13.67 3.07 -6.26
N GLY A 191 14.26 4.09 -5.61
CA GLY A 191 15.63 4.51 -5.90
C GLY A 191 16.63 3.38 -5.67
N LEU A 192 16.52 2.71 -4.51
CA LEU A 192 17.38 1.59 -4.15
C LEU A 192 17.27 0.42 -5.13
N LEU A 193 16.04 -0.01 -5.47
CA LEU A 193 15.84 -1.13 -6.38
C LEU A 193 16.40 -0.83 -7.77
N VAL A 194 16.13 0.35 -8.31
CA VAL A 194 16.64 0.76 -9.64
C VAL A 194 18.17 0.78 -9.65
N GLN A 195 18.78 1.29 -8.59
CA GLN A 195 20.24 1.28 -8.47
C GLN A 195 20.79 -0.15 -8.47
N ARG A 196 20.22 -1.05 -7.67
CA ARG A 196 20.68 -2.44 -7.52
C ARG A 196 20.48 -3.27 -8.79
N GLU A 197 19.38 -3.07 -9.51
CA GLU A 197 19.16 -3.66 -10.83
C GLU A 197 20.20 -3.18 -11.84
N ALA A 198 20.54 -1.88 -11.84
CA ALA A 198 21.56 -1.33 -12.74
C ALA A 198 22.96 -1.90 -12.44
N GLU A 199 23.33 -2.00 -11.16
CA GLU A 199 24.57 -2.65 -10.71
C GLU A 199 24.61 -4.12 -11.18
N GLU A 200 23.52 -4.87 -11.04
CA GLU A 200 23.45 -6.25 -11.48
C GLU A 200 23.57 -6.40 -13.00
N VAL A 201 22.87 -5.57 -13.77
CA VAL A 201 22.97 -5.58 -15.23
C VAL A 201 24.40 -5.28 -15.67
N ASN A 202 25.07 -4.33 -15.02
CA ASN A 202 26.47 -4.03 -15.30
C ASN A 202 27.39 -5.20 -14.94
N ARG A 203 27.21 -5.83 -13.77
CA ARG A 203 27.96 -7.02 -13.35
C ARG A 203 27.82 -8.16 -14.37
N ARG A 204 26.60 -8.44 -14.84
CA ARG A 204 26.35 -9.48 -15.86
C ARG A 204 26.95 -9.15 -17.23
N ARG A 205 26.92 -7.88 -17.63
CA ARG A 205 27.43 -7.44 -18.95
C ARG A 205 28.94 -7.36 -19.01
N PHE A 206 29.58 -6.92 -17.93
CA PHE A 206 30.99 -6.56 -17.91
C PHE A 206 31.84 -7.47 -17.03
N GLY A 207 31.25 -8.41 -16.29
CA GLY A 207 31.98 -9.37 -15.46
C GLY A 207 32.75 -8.73 -14.30
N LEU A 208 32.38 -7.51 -13.90
CA LEU A 208 33.06 -6.77 -12.83
C LEU A 208 32.59 -7.30 -11.47
N GLU A 209 33.40 -8.16 -10.88
CA GLU A 209 33.39 -8.39 -9.42
C GLU A 209 34.14 -7.23 -8.76
N HIS A 210 33.44 -6.42 -7.97
CA HIS A 210 34.04 -5.39 -7.11
C HIS A 210 33.87 -5.80 -5.64
#